data_AF-X1ISN5-F1
#
_entry.id   AF-X1ISN5-F1
#
_cell.length_a   1.000
_cell.length_b   1.000
_cell.length_c   1.000
_cell.angle_alpha   90.00
_cell.angle_beta   90.00
_cell.angle_gamma   90.00
#
_symmetry.space_group_name_H-M   'P 1'
#
loop_
_entity.id
_entity.type
_entity.pdbx_description
1 polymer ?
#
loop_
_entity_poly.entity_id
_entity_poly.type
_entity_poly.pdbx_seq_one_letter_code
_entity_poly.pdbx_strand_id
1 'polypeptide(L)'
;MKRVKGSTHLTIELAEIVFSISSSDCFIDRLEWGENYQNFFSKKEGEVFIHTHYNEIPTFEFTKNDLVFHSGKIWSLYRWQGKYIFSLKSPTLGPAPYRVAVFESNFCRGEIYSQVFEYQGSTGNLSLPNPLEYPLSDVLMVCLLSQGYGLMLHACGVEDDALGYLFLGNSTHGKSTIA
;
A
#
# COMPACT_ATOMS: atom_id res chain seq x y z
N MET A 1 3.35 20.43 -2.72
CA MET A 1 2.67 20.69 -4.02
C MET A 1 1.16 20.53 -3.80
N LYS A 2 0.29 21.43 -4.31
CA LYS A 2 -1.16 21.38 -4.04
C LYS A 2 -1.87 20.39 -4.99
N ARG A 3 -2.78 19.55 -4.45
CA ARG A 3 -3.63 18.64 -5.24
C ARG A 3 -4.46 19.42 -6.27
N VAL A 4 -4.66 18.84 -7.44
CA VAL A 4 -5.64 19.31 -8.42
C VAL A 4 -7.01 18.76 -8.03
N LYS A 5 -7.97 19.64 -7.73
CA LYS A 5 -9.36 19.27 -7.43
C LYS A 5 -9.98 18.53 -8.62
N GLY A 6 -10.71 17.45 -8.35
CA GLY A 6 -11.38 16.66 -9.38
C GLY A 6 -10.47 15.74 -10.21
N SER A 7 -9.24 15.46 -9.76
CA SER A 7 -8.37 14.48 -10.42
C SER A 7 -8.82 13.05 -10.08
N THR A 8 -8.89 12.19 -11.09
CA THR A 8 -9.06 10.74 -10.95
C THR A 8 -7.73 10.00 -10.94
N HIS A 9 -6.61 10.74 -10.99
CA HIS A 9 -5.26 10.21 -11.06
C HIS A 9 -4.30 10.94 -10.10
N LEU A 10 -3.33 10.20 -9.58
CA LEU A 10 -2.27 10.72 -8.72
C LEU A 10 -1.00 9.90 -8.92
N THR A 11 0.14 10.58 -8.93
CA THR A 11 1.45 9.93 -8.96
C THR A 11 2.21 10.21 -7.67
N ILE A 12 2.79 9.16 -7.10
CA ILE A 12 3.74 9.24 -5.98
C ILE A 12 5.05 8.55 -6.33
N GLU A 13 6.16 9.01 -5.80
CA GLU A 13 7.48 8.42 -5.97
C GLU A 13 8.05 8.01 -4.61
N LEU A 14 8.40 6.73 -4.48
CA LEU A 14 8.91 6.13 -3.25
C LEU A 14 10.06 5.21 -3.60
N ALA A 15 11.23 5.41 -2.98
CA ALA A 15 12.44 4.63 -3.26
C ALA A 15 12.77 4.53 -4.76
N GLU A 16 12.68 5.67 -5.46
CA GLU A 16 12.88 5.81 -6.91
C GLU A 16 11.87 5.06 -7.79
N ILE A 17 10.84 4.43 -7.20
CA ILE A 17 9.75 3.77 -7.93
C ILE A 17 8.57 4.73 -8.02
N VAL A 18 8.09 4.96 -9.24
CA VAL A 18 6.95 5.84 -9.50
C VAL A 18 5.63 5.05 -9.56
N PHE A 19 4.73 5.31 -8.61
CA PHE A 19 3.39 4.72 -8.55
C PHE A 19 2.36 5.67 -9.15
N SER A 20 1.62 5.18 -10.14
CA SER A 20 0.47 5.85 -10.74
C SER A 20 -0.81 5.22 -10.22
N ILE A 21 -1.58 6.00 -9.47
CA ILE A 21 -2.79 5.56 -8.78
C ILE A 21 -3.99 6.24 -9.42
N SER A 22 -4.97 5.46 -9.82
CA SER A 22 -6.15 5.93 -10.55
C SER A 22 -7.43 5.33 -10.01
N SER A 23 -8.55 6.01 -10.22
CA SER A 23 -9.89 5.52 -9.87
C SER A 23 -10.90 5.91 -10.95
N SER A 24 -11.79 4.99 -11.33
CA SER A 24 -12.98 5.30 -12.15
C SER A 24 -14.18 5.71 -11.31
N ASP A 25 -14.21 5.30 -10.05
CA ASP A 25 -15.41 5.31 -9.21
C ASP A 25 -15.48 6.55 -8.32
N CYS A 26 -14.35 7.23 -8.13
CA CYS A 26 -14.25 8.41 -7.30
C CYS A 26 -13.11 9.34 -7.72
N PHE A 27 -13.21 10.61 -7.34
CA PHE A 27 -12.07 11.51 -7.43
C PHE A 27 -11.05 11.19 -6.32
N ILE A 28 -9.76 11.17 -6.69
CA ILE A 28 -8.63 10.87 -5.78
C ILE A 28 -8.51 11.92 -4.67
N ASP A 29 -9.03 13.14 -4.87
CA ASP A 29 -9.03 14.18 -3.85
C ASP A 29 -9.93 13.86 -2.63
N ARG A 30 -10.90 12.94 -2.79
CA ARG A 30 -11.72 12.39 -1.70
C ARG A 30 -11.00 11.35 -0.83
N LEU A 31 -9.85 10.87 -1.28
CA LEU A 31 -9.07 9.90 -0.51
C LEU A 31 -8.34 10.59 0.65
N GLU A 32 -8.37 9.95 1.81
CA GLU A 32 -7.60 10.36 2.99
C GLU A 32 -6.12 9.98 2.85
N TRP A 33 -5.38 10.71 2.02
CA TRP A 33 -3.93 10.62 2.10
C TRP A 33 -3.45 11.38 3.32
N GLY A 34 -2.84 10.68 4.27
CA GLY A 34 -2.20 11.31 5.43
C GLY A 34 -1.15 12.34 5.00
N GLU A 35 -0.85 13.29 5.90
CA GLU A 35 0.11 14.37 5.63
C GLU A 35 1.48 13.87 5.17
N ASN A 36 1.86 12.65 5.60
CA ASN A 36 3.11 11.98 5.25
C ASN A 36 3.29 11.76 3.74
N TYR A 37 2.21 11.75 2.93
CA TYR A 37 2.30 11.56 1.48
C TYR A 37 2.67 12.82 0.70
N GLN A 38 2.58 14.01 1.31
CA GLN A 38 2.71 15.28 0.58
C GLN A 38 4.07 15.49 -0.10
N ASN A 39 5.13 14.95 0.50
CA ASN A 39 6.49 15.05 -0.01
C ASN A 39 6.81 14.03 -1.11
N PHE A 40 5.93 13.05 -1.32
CA PHE A 40 6.13 11.97 -2.27
C PHE A 40 5.35 12.18 -3.57
N PHE A 41 4.51 13.22 -3.69
CA PHE A 41 3.82 13.49 -4.95
C PHE A 41 4.81 13.82 -6.07
N SER A 42 4.69 13.13 -7.20
CA SER A 42 5.58 13.26 -8.35
C SER A 42 4.80 13.62 -9.62
N LYS A 43 5.53 14.09 -10.63
CA LYS A 43 5.01 14.31 -12.00
C LYS A 43 5.65 13.37 -13.02
N LYS A 44 6.55 12.48 -12.58
CA LYS A 44 7.18 11.49 -13.43
C LYS A 44 6.13 10.51 -13.98
N GLU A 45 6.47 9.83 -15.05
CA GLU A 45 5.64 8.75 -15.58
C GLU A 45 5.65 7.56 -14.64
N GLY A 46 4.49 6.91 -14.48
CA GLY A 46 4.33 5.77 -13.60
C GLY A 46 5.01 4.51 -14.13
N GLU A 47 5.56 3.73 -13.21
CA GLU A 47 6.13 2.41 -13.44
C GLU A 47 5.23 1.32 -12.83
N VAL A 48 4.61 1.63 -11.68
CA VAL A 48 3.63 0.78 -11.01
C VAL A 48 2.25 1.40 -11.15
N PHE A 49 1.34 0.70 -11.82
CA PHE A 49 0.00 1.17 -12.10
C PHE A 49 -1.02 0.48 -11.19
N ILE A 50 -1.72 1.30 -10.42
CA ILE A 50 -2.73 0.84 -9.47
C ILE A 50 -4.06 1.48 -9.86
N HIS A 51 -5.06 0.64 -10.07
CA HIS A 51 -6.44 1.08 -10.22
C HIS A 51 -7.23 0.74 -8.95
N THR A 52 -7.93 1.70 -8.36
CA THR A 52 -8.64 1.48 -7.10
C THR A 52 -10.16 1.54 -7.29
N HIS A 53 -10.84 0.65 -6.59
CA HIS A 53 -12.28 0.46 -6.56
C HIS A 53 -12.81 0.56 -5.14
N TYR A 54 -14.00 1.15 -4.98
CA TYR A 54 -14.64 1.43 -3.68
C TYR A 54 -16.08 0.90 -3.60
N ASN A 55 -16.47 0.04 -4.52
CA ASN A 55 -17.82 -0.51 -4.63
C ASN A 55 -17.90 -1.90 -3.98
N GLU A 56 -17.55 -2.94 -4.73
CA GLU A 56 -17.65 -4.34 -4.37
C GLU A 56 -16.26 -4.97 -4.37
N ILE A 57 -16.02 -5.82 -3.36
CA ILE A 57 -14.80 -6.61 -3.30
C ILE A 57 -15.07 -7.93 -4.04
N PRO A 58 -14.27 -8.28 -5.07
CA PRO A 58 -14.43 -9.53 -5.77
C PRO A 58 -14.23 -10.70 -4.80
N THR A 59 -15.07 -11.72 -4.96
CA THR A 59 -14.96 -12.96 -4.19
C THR A 59 -14.04 -13.93 -4.91
N PHE A 60 -13.17 -14.60 -4.15
CA PHE A 60 -12.25 -15.59 -4.67
C PHE A 60 -12.43 -16.90 -3.90
N GLU A 61 -12.50 -18.00 -4.65
CA GLU A 61 -12.53 -19.34 -4.09
C GLU A 61 -11.11 -19.91 -4.07
N PHE A 62 -10.42 -19.70 -2.95
CA PHE A 62 -9.06 -20.21 -2.74
C PHE A 62 -9.07 -21.64 -2.21
N THR A 63 -8.13 -22.43 -2.71
CA THR A 63 -7.71 -23.70 -2.13
C THR A 63 -6.50 -23.50 -1.21
N LYS A 64 -6.16 -24.52 -0.42
CA LYS A 64 -4.94 -24.48 0.43
C LYS A 64 -3.66 -24.31 -0.39
N ASN A 65 -3.64 -24.77 -1.63
CA ASN A 65 -2.46 -24.69 -2.50
C ASN A 65 -2.24 -23.28 -3.06
N ASP A 66 -3.27 -22.44 -3.04
CA ASP A 66 -3.17 -21.05 -3.48
C ASP A 66 -2.52 -20.16 -2.42
N LEU A 67 -2.46 -20.60 -1.14
CA LEU A 67 -1.88 -19.82 -0.06
C LEU A 67 -0.35 -19.78 -0.20
N VAL A 68 0.18 -18.59 -0.43
CA VAL A 68 1.63 -18.32 -0.48
C VAL A 68 2.14 -17.94 0.90
N PHE A 69 1.41 -17.08 1.60
CA PHE A 69 1.80 -16.58 2.91
C PHE A 69 0.60 -16.20 3.77
N HIS A 70 0.68 -16.48 5.07
CA HIS A 70 -0.32 -16.07 6.05
C HIS A 70 0.38 -15.30 7.18
N SER A 71 0.01 -14.03 7.39
CA SER A 71 0.64 -13.19 8.42
C SER A 71 0.36 -13.63 9.86
N GLY A 72 -0.57 -14.55 10.05
CA GLY A 72 -1.09 -14.95 11.37
C GLY A 72 -2.08 -13.96 11.95
N LYS A 73 -2.32 -12.81 11.29
CA LYS A 73 -3.18 -11.74 11.79
C LYS A 73 -4.11 -11.19 10.70
N ILE A 74 -3.75 -10.05 10.12
CA ILE A 74 -4.68 -9.17 9.39
C ILE A 74 -4.57 -9.31 7.87
N TRP A 75 -3.62 -10.09 7.36
CA TRP A 75 -3.48 -10.26 5.91
C TRP A 75 -2.93 -11.63 5.50
N SER A 76 -3.19 -12.00 4.25
CA SER A 76 -2.65 -13.20 3.60
C SER A 76 -2.35 -12.91 2.13
N LEU A 77 -1.39 -13.64 1.57
CA LEU A 77 -1.03 -13.60 0.16
C LEU A 77 -1.40 -14.94 -0.48
N TYR A 78 -2.13 -14.86 -1.57
CA TYR A 78 -2.49 -15.99 -2.41
C TYR A 78 -1.87 -15.85 -3.79
N ARG A 79 -1.67 -16.97 -4.46
CA ARG A 79 -1.39 -17.03 -5.89
C ARG A 79 -2.52 -17.78 -6.57
N TRP A 80 -3.26 -17.09 -7.42
CA TRP A 80 -4.45 -17.63 -8.06
C TRP A 80 -4.48 -17.20 -9.53
N GLN A 81 -4.65 -18.17 -10.44
CA GLN A 81 -4.65 -17.94 -11.88
C GLN A 81 -3.44 -17.10 -12.38
N GLY A 82 -2.25 -17.32 -11.82
CA GLY A 82 -1.02 -16.61 -12.20
C GLY A 82 -0.85 -15.22 -11.58
N LYS A 83 -1.84 -14.71 -10.86
CA LYS A 83 -1.81 -13.41 -10.16
C LYS A 83 -1.54 -13.57 -8.67
N TYR A 84 -1.07 -12.50 -8.05
CA TYR A 84 -0.91 -12.39 -6.60
C TYR A 84 -2.10 -11.65 -6.00
N ILE A 85 -2.68 -12.19 -4.94
CA ILE A 85 -3.84 -11.61 -4.27
C ILE A 85 -3.52 -11.38 -2.80
N PHE A 86 -3.46 -10.10 -2.41
CA PHE A 86 -3.39 -9.69 -1.01
C PHE A 86 -4.81 -9.61 -0.47
N SER A 87 -5.12 -10.42 0.54
CA SER A 87 -6.41 -10.38 1.23
C SER A 87 -6.21 -9.82 2.62
N LEU A 88 -6.79 -8.64 2.89
CA LEU A 88 -6.70 -7.94 4.17
C LEU A 88 -8.03 -8.07 4.91
N LYS A 89 -7.97 -8.54 6.15
CA LYS A 89 -9.12 -8.81 7.02
C LYS A 89 -8.95 -8.07 8.34
N SER A 90 -10.05 -7.65 8.93
CA SER A 90 -10.06 -7.09 10.27
C SER A 90 -10.87 -7.99 11.20
N PRO A 91 -10.33 -8.37 12.38
CA PRO A 91 -11.10 -9.10 13.39
C PRO A 91 -12.39 -8.37 13.82
N THR A 92 -12.43 -7.04 13.67
CA THR A 92 -13.58 -6.21 14.06
C THR A 92 -14.64 -6.05 12.97
N LEU A 93 -14.31 -6.33 11.71
CA LEU A 93 -15.20 -6.13 10.55
C LEU A 93 -15.82 -7.44 10.04
N GLY A 94 -15.47 -8.57 10.66
CA GLY A 94 -15.97 -9.90 10.31
C GLY A 94 -15.02 -10.70 9.41
N PRO A 95 -15.50 -11.84 8.87
CA PRO A 95 -14.64 -12.81 8.17
C PRO A 95 -14.28 -12.42 6.74
N ALA A 96 -15.05 -11.52 6.12
CA ALA A 96 -14.83 -11.02 4.78
C ALA A 96 -13.64 -10.04 4.77
N PRO A 97 -12.82 -10.04 3.71
CA PRO A 97 -11.77 -9.04 3.57
C PRO A 97 -12.38 -7.65 3.38
N TYR A 98 -11.84 -6.66 4.07
CA TYR A 98 -12.20 -5.25 3.86
C TYR A 98 -11.40 -4.61 2.72
N ARG A 99 -10.29 -5.26 2.32
CA ARG A 99 -9.50 -4.86 1.16
C ARG A 99 -8.90 -6.07 0.48
N VAL A 100 -8.96 -6.08 -0.85
CA VAL A 100 -8.27 -7.07 -1.69
C VAL A 100 -7.46 -6.34 -2.73
N ALA A 101 -6.20 -6.73 -2.89
CA ALA A 101 -5.37 -6.22 -3.98
C ALA A 101 -4.94 -7.37 -4.89
N VAL A 102 -5.15 -7.21 -6.19
CA VAL A 102 -4.85 -8.19 -7.22
C VAL A 102 -3.73 -7.63 -8.09
N PHE A 103 -2.59 -8.31 -8.14
CA PHE A 103 -1.42 -7.87 -8.88
C PHE A 103 -0.97 -8.93 -9.88
N GLU A 104 -0.47 -8.46 -11.02
CA GLU A 104 0.28 -9.30 -11.95
C GLU A 104 1.56 -9.85 -11.29
N SER A 105 2.15 -10.88 -11.89
CA SER A 105 3.29 -11.59 -11.32
C SER A 105 4.53 -10.73 -11.00
N ASN A 106 4.66 -9.56 -11.63
CA ASN A 106 5.74 -8.59 -11.41
C ASN A 106 5.35 -7.41 -10.49
N PHE A 107 4.11 -7.38 -9.99
CA PHE A 107 3.58 -6.31 -9.13
C PHE A 107 3.51 -4.91 -9.76
N CYS A 108 3.88 -4.73 -11.04
CA CYS A 108 3.85 -3.43 -11.72
C CYS A 108 2.44 -3.00 -12.15
N ARG A 109 1.47 -3.92 -12.15
CA ARG A 109 0.08 -3.62 -12.48
C ARG A 109 -0.83 -4.33 -11.51
N GLY A 110 -1.79 -3.60 -10.95
CA GLY A 110 -2.75 -4.19 -10.06
C GLY A 110 -3.98 -3.33 -9.81
N GLU A 111 -4.93 -3.98 -9.17
CA GLU A 111 -6.23 -3.43 -8.80
C GLU A 111 -6.40 -3.56 -7.30
N ILE A 112 -6.92 -2.52 -6.64
CA ILE A 112 -7.19 -2.51 -5.20
C ILE A 112 -8.68 -2.27 -4.99
N TYR A 113 -9.34 -3.22 -4.37
CA TYR A 113 -10.74 -3.17 -4.01
C TYR A 113 -10.85 -2.91 -2.52
N SER A 114 -11.48 -1.81 -2.12
CA SER A 114 -11.64 -1.43 -0.72
C SER A 114 -13.12 -1.29 -0.37
N GLN A 115 -13.51 -1.85 0.77
CA GLN A 115 -14.82 -1.60 1.35
C GLN A 115 -14.87 -0.17 1.88
N VAL A 116 -15.94 0.55 1.57
CA VAL A 116 -16.21 1.87 2.14
C VAL A 116 -16.98 1.68 3.43
N PHE A 117 -16.35 2.07 4.53
CA PHE A 117 -17.05 2.29 5.78
C PHE A 117 -17.46 3.76 5.81
N GLU A 118 -18.67 4.06 6.29
CA GLU A 118 -19.07 5.45 6.55
C GLU A 118 -18.18 6.00 7.67
N TYR A 119 -17.02 6.52 7.30
CA TYR A 119 -16.14 7.23 8.21
C TYR A 119 -16.65 8.66 8.29
N GLN A 120 -17.25 9.03 9.43
CA GLN A 120 -17.45 10.44 9.75
C GLN A 120 -16.07 11.04 10.03
N GLY A 121 -15.37 11.45 8.97
CA GLY A 121 -14.16 12.25 9.11
C GLY A 121 -14.46 13.53 9.89
N SER A 122 -13.42 14.16 10.44
CA SER A 122 -13.48 15.39 11.26
C SER A 122 -14.15 16.59 10.57
N THR A 123 -14.43 16.49 9.26
CA THR A 123 -15.00 17.54 8.41
C THR A 123 -16.43 17.25 7.94
N GLY A 124 -17.07 16.16 8.38
CA GLY A 124 -18.46 15.84 8.06
C GLY A 124 -18.72 15.44 6.59
N ASN A 125 -17.68 15.28 5.78
CA ASN A 125 -17.77 14.77 4.41
C ASN A 125 -17.36 13.30 4.37
N LEU A 126 -18.04 12.49 3.54
CA LEU A 126 -17.64 11.12 3.25
C LEU A 126 -16.25 11.12 2.61
N SER A 127 -15.24 10.66 3.35
CA SER A 127 -13.89 10.47 2.86
C SER A 127 -13.65 8.99 2.59
N LEU A 128 -12.87 8.69 1.56
CA LEU A 128 -12.57 7.32 1.15
C LEU A 128 -11.22 6.89 1.72
N PRO A 129 -11.08 5.64 2.17
CA PRO A 129 -9.84 5.19 2.78
C PRO A 129 -8.71 5.15 1.74
N ASN A 130 -7.49 5.49 2.17
CA ASN A 130 -6.30 5.37 1.32
C ASN A 130 -6.13 3.92 0.84
N PRO A 131 -6.06 3.65 -0.48
CA PRO A 131 -6.00 2.28 -0.98
C PRO A 131 -4.68 1.59 -0.63
N LEU A 132 -3.61 2.36 -0.40
CA LEU A 132 -2.29 1.89 0.02
C LEU A 132 -2.08 1.94 1.54
N GLU A 133 -3.13 2.09 2.32
CA GLU A 133 -2.99 2.06 3.78
C GLU A 133 -2.41 0.72 4.27
N TYR A 134 -1.66 0.80 5.37
CA TYR A 134 -1.05 -0.33 6.04
C TYR A 134 -2.05 -1.50 6.24
N PRO A 135 -1.63 -2.76 6.05
CA PRO A 135 -0.27 -3.19 5.71
C PRO A 135 0.07 -3.20 4.21
N LEU A 136 -0.84 -2.77 3.34
CA LEU A 136 -0.70 -3.04 1.90
C LEU A 136 0.50 -2.32 1.27
N SER A 137 0.75 -1.05 1.61
CA SER A 137 1.93 -0.32 1.13
C SER A 137 3.23 -1.07 1.38
N ASP A 138 3.38 -1.57 2.62
CA ASP A 138 4.64 -2.12 3.09
C ASP A 138 4.91 -3.45 2.41
N VAL A 139 3.90 -4.33 2.36
CA VAL A 139 4.06 -5.64 1.73
C VAL A 139 4.20 -5.54 0.21
N LEU A 140 3.50 -4.61 -0.44
CA LEU A 140 3.67 -4.33 -1.86
C LEU A 140 5.09 -3.84 -2.16
N MET A 141 5.61 -2.93 -1.32
CA MET A 141 6.98 -2.43 -1.46
C MET A 141 8.01 -3.54 -1.30
N VAL A 142 7.84 -4.46 -0.33
CA VAL A 142 8.70 -5.65 -0.20
C VAL A 142 8.66 -6.50 -1.47
N CYS A 143 7.46 -6.77 -2.02
CA CYS A 143 7.31 -7.55 -3.24
C CYS A 143 8.00 -6.90 -4.45
N LEU A 144 7.84 -5.58 -4.63
CA LEU A 144 8.51 -4.82 -5.69
C LEU A 144 10.04 -4.84 -5.50
N LEU A 145 10.53 -4.48 -4.32
CA LEU A 145 11.98 -4.44 -4.05
C LEU A 145 12.65 -5.81 -4.23
N SER A 146 11.94 -6.89 -3.87
CA SER A 146 12.43 -8.26 -4.05
C SER A 146 12.64 -8.69 -5.51
N GLN A 147 12.14 -7.92 -6.49
CA GLN A 147 12.41 -8.16 -7.92
C GLN A 147 13.83 -7.74 -8.35
N GLY A 148 14.71 -7.45 -7.40
CA GLY A 148 16.10 -7.03 -7.65
C GLY A 148 16.32 -5.52 -7.58
N TYR A 149 15.32 -4.76 -7.12
CA TYR A 149 15.44 -3.29 -6.95
C TYR A 149 16.06 -2.91 -5.61
N GLY A 150 15.95 -3.76 -4.57
CA GLY A 150 16.59 -3.48 -3.29
C GLY A 150 15.98 -4.22 -2.11
N LEU A 151 16.06 -3.60 -0.94
CA LEU A 151 15.63 -4.16 0.32
C LEU A 151 15.00 -3.06 1.20
N MET A 152 13.97 -3.42 1.97
CA MET A 152 13.31 -2.53 2.91
C MET A 152 13.72 -2.92 4.33
N LEU A 153 14.31 -1.99 5.07
CA LEU A 153 14.78 -2.20 6.44
C LEU A 153 14.06 -1.27 7.41
N HIS A 154 13.62 -1.84 8.53
CA HIS A 154 13.15 -1.05 9.67
C HIS A 154 14.37 -0.65 10.52
N ALA A 155 14.98 0.48 10.16
CA ALA A 155 16.25 0.94 10.72
C ALA A 155 16.24 2.45 11.03
N CYS A 156 17.23 2.90 11.81
CA CYS A 156 17.72 4.27 11.76
C CYS A 156 19.10 4.28 11.09
N GLY A 157 19.43 5.33 10.34
CA GLY A 157 20.70 5.44 9.62
C GLY A 157 21.45 6.72 10.01
N VAL A 158 22.77 6.62 10.09
CA VAL A 158 23.70 7.75 10.29
C VAL A 158 24.76 7.70 9.21
N GLU A 159 25.13 8.86 8.69
CA GLU A 159 26.34 9.04 7.89
C GLU A 159 27.39 9.73 8.76
N ASP A 160 28.58 9.15 8.83
CA ASP A 160 29.72 9.67 9.58
C ASP A 160 30.99 9.41 8.76
N ASP A 161 31.70 10.48 8.37
CA ASP A 161 32.87 10.46 7.48
C ASP A 161 32.68 9.59 6.21
N ALA A 162 31.56 9.79 5.48
CA ALA A 162 31.15 9.03 4.30
C ALA A 162 30.89 7.52 4.54
N LEU A 163 30.86 7.08 5.79
CA LEU A 163 30.44 5.73 6.19
C LEU A 163 28.98 5.74 6.64
N GLY A 164 28.19 4.83 6.07
CA GLY A 164 26.80 4.63 6.45
C GLY A 164 26.64 3.55 7.51
N TYR A 165 26.05 3.92 8.65
CA TYR A 165 25.71 2.99 9.74
C TYR A 165 24.21 2.77 9.79
N LEU A 166 23.79 1.51 9.95
CA LEU A 166 22.38 1.14 10.09
C LEU A 166 22.13 0.49 11.45
N PHE A 167 21.21 1.06 12.21
CA PHE A 167 20.77 0.57 13.51
C PHE A 167 19.44 -0.15 13.34
N LEU A 168 19.48 -1.48 13.38
CA LEU A 168 18.31 -2.37 13.21
C LEU A 168 17.74 -2.78 14.58
N GLY A 169 16.42 -2.99 14.63
CA GLY A 169 15.75 -3.48 15.85
C GLY A 169 14.28 -3.10 15.93
N ASN A 170 13.54 -3.70 16.87
CA ASN A 170 12.13 -3.36 17.09
C ASN A 170 11.97 -1.94 17.69
N SER A 171 10.76 -1.39 17.63
CA SER A 171 10.42 -0.18 18.39
C SER A 171 10.83 -0.36 19.86
N THR A 172 11.27 0.72 20.51
CA THR A 172 11.83 0.78 21.89
C THR A 172 13.24 0.24 22.14
N HIS A 173 13.92 -0.31 21.14
CA HIS A 173 15.30 -0.84 21.32
C HIS A 173 16.40 0.23 21.19
N GLY A 174 16.08 1.52 21.38
CA GLY A 174 17.07 2.61 21.39
C GLY A 174 17.64 3.01 20.03
N LYS A 175 17.10 2.52 18.90
CA LYS A 175 17.60 2.85 17.53
C LYS A 175 17.83 4.35 17.33
N SER A 176 16.82 5.17 17.57
CA SER A 176 16.85 6.63 17.39
C SER A 176 17.61 7.37 18.51
N THR A 177 18.07 6.66 19.54
CA THR A 177 18.88 7.23 20.62
C THR A 177 20.37 7.05 20.35
N ILE A 178 20.73 5.98 19.65
CA ILE A 178 22.13 5.65 19.31
C ILE A 178 22.50 6.21 17.94
N ALA A 179 21.57 6.16 16.97
CA ALA A 179 21.68 6.86 15.70
C ALA A 179 21.58 8.37 15.93
#